data_AF-A0A4Q1FP22-F1
#
_entry.id   AF-A0A4Q1FP22-F1
#
_cell.length_a   1.000
_cell.length_b   1.000
_cell.length_c   1.000
_cell.angle_alpha   90.00
_cell.angle_beta   90.00
_cell.angle_gamma   90.00
#
_symmetry.space_group_name_H-M   'P 1'
#
loop_
_entity.id
_entity.type
_entity.pdbx_description
1 polymer ?
#
loop_
_entity_poly.entity_id
_entity_poly.type
_entity_poly.pdbx_seq_one_letter_code
_entity_poly.pdbx_strand_id
1 'polypeptide(L)'
;MKTKKIFLLTAFLSVQLSFAQFAKIVDKDGYVNLRESANAKSKIIGKIKSDEIVYGFGADETNKNWMNIYYDDKTTGYISTSKLKLIESYEAILPATKDENKVVFKSGNIKIDVISEKFNYKENKKFFSSSNYNGQKIEDRYKNQQIWGTDGTVPQTHYKSITVQIGDKKVQIPNKEIENLFNVSNQFTACYFDRKNDTIYLTMLNSDGAGAYVALFKIVKGVYKERILKIPF
;
A
#
# COMPACT_ATOMS: atom_id res chain seq x y z
N MET A 1 32.47 -21.09 47.77
CA MET A 1 32.43 -21.67 46.40
C MET A 1 31.14 -22.49 46.29
N LYS A 2 30.19 -22.30 45.37
CA LYS A 2 30.11 -21.60 44.09
C LYS A 2 28.65 -21.14 43.88
N THR A 3 28.42 -19.89 43.52
CA THR A 3 27.10 -19.39 43.08
C THR A 3 26.86 -19.88 41.66
N LYS A 4 25.84 -20.73 41.46
CA LYS A 4 25.42 -21.13 40.10
C LYS A 4 24.72 -19.94 39.45
N LYS A 5 25.37 -19.32 38.46
CA LYS A 5 24.72 -18.35 37.57
C LYS A 5 23.83 -19.12 36.60
N ILE A 6 22.52 -18.94 36.73
CA ILE A 6 21.54 -19.37 35.72
C ILE A 6 21.52 -18.28 34.65
N PHE A 7 21.99 -18.62 33.44
CA PHE A 7 21.86 -17.76 32.27
C PHE A 7 20.46 -17.99 31.69
N LEU A 8 19.58 -16.99 31.81
CA LEU A 8 18.29 -17.00 31.13
C LEU A 8 18.52 -16.54 29.68
N LEU A 9 18.50 -17.49 28.75
CA LEU A 9 18.58 -17.18 27.31
C LEU A 9 17.16 -16.79 26.85
N THR A 10 16.91 -15.49 26.70
CA THR A 10 15.67 -14.98 26.11
C THR A 10 15.68 -15.29 24.61
N ALA A 11 14.92 -16.31 24.21
CA ALA A 11 14.62 -16.55 22.81
C ALA A 11 13.70 -15.43 22.29
N PHE A 12 14.23 -14.55 21.44
CA PHE A 12 13.40 -13.66 20.63
C PHE A 12 12.70 -14.52 19.56
N LEU A 13 11.46 -14.91 19.84
CA LEU A 13 10.59 -15.52 18.85
C LEU A 13 10.15 -14.41 17.87
N SER A 14 10.91 -14.21 16.78
CA SER A 14 10.48 -13.35 15.68
C SER A 14 9.36 -14.07 14.93
N VAL A 15 8.11 -13.86 15.33
CA VAL A 15 6.96 -14.27 14.52
C VAL A 15 7.01 -13.42 13.24
N GLN A 16 7.50 -14.00 12.15
CA GLN A 16 7.34 -13.41 10.82
C GLN A 16 5.88 -13.59 10.43
N LEU A 17 5.01 -12.67 10.86
CA LEU A 17 3.69 -12.57 10.30
C LEU A 17 3.86 -12.17 8.83
N SER A 18 3.52 -13.08 7.91
CA SER A 18 3.51 -12.83 6.48
C SER A 18 2.35 -11.91 6.13
N PHE A 19 2.56 -10.61 6.29
CA PHE A 19 1.65 -9.59 5.78
C PHE A 19 1.80 -9.45 4.27
N ALA A 20 0.73 -9.03 3.59
CA ALA A 20 0.84 -8.66 2.19
C ALA A 20 1.65 -7.37 2.02
N GLN A 21 2.41 -7.32 0.93
CA GLN A 21 3.39 -6.26 0.67
C GLN A 21 3.35 -5.84 -0.80
N PHE A 22 3.62 -4.56 -1.04
CA PHE A 22 3.86 -4.06 -2.38
C PHE A 22 5.26 -4.46 -2.85
N ALA A 23 5.38 -4.88 -4.10
CA ALA A 23 6.64 -5.19 -4.74
C ALA A 23 6.67 -4.67 -6.18
N LYS A 24 7.85 -4.25 -6.65
CA LYS A 24 8.09 -3.94 -8.07
C LYS A 24 8.59 -5.18 -8.80
N ILE A 25 8.04 -5.44 -9.99
CA ILE A 25 8.61 -6.46 -10.89
C ILE A 25 9.96 -5.97 -11.41
N VAL A 26 11.00 -6.78 -11.24
CA VAL A 26 12.36 -6.53 -11.71
C VAL A 26 12.86 -7.73 -12.50
N ASP A 27 12.52 -7.78 -13.79
CA ASP A 27 12.98 -8.81 -14.71
C ASP A 27 13.77 -8.22 -15.87
N LYS A 28 14.90 -8.85 -16.21
CA LYS A 28 15.75 -8.45 -17.34
C LYS A 28 15.08 -8.72 -18.69
N ASP A 29 14.14 -9.66 -18.72
CA ASP A 29 13.43 -10.07 -19.93
C ASP A 29 12.23 -9.14 -20.23
N GLY A 30 12.03 -8.10 -19.41
CA GLY A 30 10.98 -7.07 -19.58
C GLY A 30 9.60 -7.48 -19.06
N TYR A 31 9.42 -8.74 -18.64
CA TYR A 31 8.21 -9.24 -18.00
C TYR A 31 8.53 -10.46 -17.13
N VAL A 32 7.58 -10.84 -16.27
CA VAL A 32 7.61 -12.08 -15.50
C VAL A 32 6.35 -12.89 -15.75
N ASN A 33 6.47 -14.22 -15.76
CA ASN A 33 5.32 -15.11 -15.85
C ASN A 33 4.64 -15.25 -14.49
N LEU A 34 3.33 -15.01 -14.45
CA LEU A 34 2.47 -15.41 -13.34
C LEU A 34 2.10 -16.88 -13.50
N ARG A 35 2.33 -17.68 -12.46
CA ARG A 35 2.14 -19.14 -12.52
C ARG A 35 1.01 -19.60 -11.61
N GLU A 36 0.35 -20.69 -12.00
CA GLU A 36 -0.76 -21.28 -11.22
C GLU A 36 -0.31 -21.83 -9.87
N SER A 37 0.96 -22.21 -9.73
CA SER A 37 1.55 -22.71 -8.47
C SER A 37 2.97 -22.20 -8.29
N ALA A 38 3.48 -22.28 -7.05
CA ALA A 38 4.85 -21.94 -6.64
C ALA A 38 5.93 -22.88 -7.24
N ASN A 39 5.94 -23.03 -8.56
CA ASN A 39 6.81 -23.95 -9.28
C ASN A 39 7.13 -23.40 -10.68
N ALA A 40 8.41 -23.39 -11.05
CA ALA A 40 8.88 -22.87 -12.34
C ALA A 40 8.37 -23.69 -13.55
N LYS A 41 7.93 -24.93 -13.35
CA LYS A 41 7.32 -25.79 -14.37
C LYS A 41 5.78 -25.72 -14.38
N SER A 42 5.17 -25.02 -13.41
CA SER A 42 3.71 -24.84 -13.36
C SER A 42 3.22 -24.02 -14.56
N LYS A 43 1.95 -24.23 -14.91
CA LYS A 43 1.24 -23.53 -15.98
C LYS A 43 1.37 -22.02 -15.82
N ILE A 44 1.67 -21.34 -16.93
CA ILE A 44 1.68 -19.88 -16.99
C ILE A 44 0.23 -19.44 -17.18
N ILE A 45 -0.26 -18.60 -16.28
CA ILE A 45 -1.63 -18.07 -16.28
C ILE A 45 -1.68 -16.57 -16.60
N GLY A 46 -0.52 -15.91 -16.66
CA GLY A 46 -0.42 -14.51 -17.03
C GLY A 46 1.02 -14.04 -17.23
N LYS A 47 1.17 -12.81 -17.70
CA LYS A 47 2.45 -12.10 -17.82
C LYS A 47 2.29 -10.68 -17.30
N ILE A 48 3.21 -10.26 -16.44
CA ILE A 48 3.23 -8.93 -15.83
C ILE A 48 4.51 -8.23 -16.27
N LYS A 49 4.41 -6.98 -16.75
CA LYS A 49 5.60 -6.28 -17.26
C LYS A 49 6.53 -5.89 -16.11
N SER A 50 7.80 -5.72 -16.43
CA SER A 50 8.76 -5.11 -15.51
C SER A 50 8.34 -3.68 -15.17
N ASP A 51 8.75 -3.22 -13.98
CA ASP A 51 8.39 -1.94 -13.36
C ASP A 51 6.91 -1.76 -12.93
N GLU A 52 6.04 -2.71 -13.26
CA GLU A 52 4.72 -2.79 -12.64
C GLU A 52 4.84 -3.09 -11.14
N ILE A 53 3.90 -2.53 -10.37
CA ILE A 53 3.80 -2.78 -8.94
C ILE A 53 2.73 -3.82 -8.71
N VAL A 54 3.09 -4.86 -7.98
CA VAL A 54 2.19 -5.93 -7.54
C VAL A 54 2.00 -5.88 -6.04
N TYR A 55 0.92 -6.50 -5.57
CA TYR A 55 0.63 -6.69 -4.17
C TYR A 55 0.39 -8.18 -3.92
N GLY A 56 0.99 -8.70 -2.86
CA GLY A 56 0.93 -10.12 -2.61
C GLY A 56 1.42 -10.50 -1.23
N PHE A 57 1.17 -11.73 -0.84
CA PHE A 57 1.63 -12.26 0.44
C PHE A 57 2.96 -12.96 0.23
N GLY A 58 3.88 -12.66 1.15
CA GLY A 58 5.14 -13.37 1.26
C GLY A 58 4.92 -14.87 1.44
N ALA A 59 5.95 -15.62 1.13
CA ALA A 59 5.95 -17.06 1.24
C ALA A 59 5.60 -17.55 2.66
N ASP A 60 4.68 -18.50 2.74
CA ASP A 60 4.61 -19.46 3.85
C ASP A 60 5.97 -20.18 4.00
N GLU A 61 6.26 -20.73 5.19
CA GLU A 61 7.50 -21.42 5.53
C GLU A 61 7.93 -22.47 4.49
N THR A 62 6.95 -23.04 3.79
CA THR A 62 7.11 -24.06 2.74
C THR A 62 7.59 -23.54 1.38
N ASN A 63 7.43 -22.25 1.06
CA ASN A 63 7.61 -21.72 -0.30
C ASN A 63 8.39 -20.39 -0.39
N LYS A 64 9.44 -20.22 0.43
CA LYS A 64 10.24 -18.98 0.60
C LYS A 64 10.68 -18.23 -0.66
N ASN A 65 10.74 -18.91 -1.80
CA ASN A 65 11.19 -18.36 -3.09
C ASN A 65 10.06 -17.89 -4.00
N TRP A 66 8.81 -17.91 -3.53
CA TRP A 66 7.63 -17.54 -4.30
C TRP A 66 6.72 -16.61 -3.49
N MET A 67 6.11 -15.65 -4.19
CA MET A 67 5.12 -14.73 -3.63
C MET A 67 3.78 -14.98 -4.32
N ASN A 68 2.70 -15.10 -3.53
CA ASN A 68 1.35 -15.17 -4.08
C ASN A 68 0.88 -13.75 -4.39
N ILE A 69 0.58 -13.48 -5.65
CA ILE A 69 0.24 -12.18 -6.21
C ILE A 69 -1.24 -12.13 -6.56
N TYR A 70 -1.90 -11.07 -6.09
CA TYR A 70 -3.28 -10.74 -6.41
C TYR A 70 -3.27 -9.73 -7.54
N TYR A 71 -3.21 -10.23 -8.78
CA TYR A 71 -3.02 -9.39 -9.95
C TYR A 71 -4.28 -8.55 -10.22
N ASP A 72 -5.44 -9.20 -10.28
CA ASP A 72 -6.76 -8.59 -10.33
C ASP A 72 -7.73 -9.31 -9.39
N ASP A 73 -8.99 -8.89 -9.34
CA ASP A 73 -10.00 -9.44 -8.42
C ASP A 73 -10.29 -10.93 -8.64
N LYS A 74 -9.83 -11.52 -9.74
CA LYS A 74 -10.11 -12.92 -10.12
C LYS A 74 -8.85 -13.75 -10.32
N THR A 75 -7.70 -13.11 -10.49
CA THR A 75 -6.45 -13.77 -10.85
C THR A 75 -5.45 -13.70 -9.71
N THR A 76 -5.27 -14.84 -9.05
CA THR A 76 -4.18 -15.07 -8.11
C THR A 76 -3.17 -16.03 -8.72
N GLY A 77 -1.89 -15.82 -8.43
CA GLY A 77 -0.83 -16.69 -8.94
C GLY A 77 0.50 -16.45 -8.25
N TYR A 78 1.53 -17.15 -8.69
CA TYR A 78 2.82 -17.16 -8.04
C TYR A 78 3.91 -16.57 -8.93
N ILE A 79 4.74 -15.72 -8.33
CA ILE A 79 5.94 -15.15 -8.95
C ILE A 79 7.14 -15.48 -8.08
N SER A 80 8.27 -15.83 -8.69
CA SER A 80 9.50 -16.04 -7.94
C SER A 80 9.95 -14.73 -7.28
N THR A 81 10.31 -14.77 -6.01
CA THR A 81 10.81 -13.60 -5.26
C THR A 81 12.07 -13.00 -5.86
N SER A 82 12.86 -13.80 -6.60
CA SER A 82 14.02 -13.31 -7.36
C SER A 82 13.69 -12.28 -8.44
N LYS A 83 12.41 -12.20 -8.85
CA LYS A 83 11.89 -11.26 -9.86
C LYS A 83 11.19 -10.06 -9.25
N LEU A 84 11.26 -9.92 -7.93
CA LEU A 84 10.55 -8.92 -7.15
C LEU A 84 11.53 -8.09 -6.33
N LYS A 85 11.22 -6.80 -6.20
CA LYS A 85 11.86 -5.93 -5.22
C LYS A 85 10.78 -5.31 -4.35
N LEU A 86 10.75 -5.68 -3.08
CA LEU A 86 9.79 -5.15 -2.11
C LEU A 86 9.91 -3.63 -2.04
N ILE A 87 8.78 -2.92 -2.00
CA ILE A 87 8.78 -1.45 -1.90
C ILE A 87 9.45 -0.97 -0.61
N GLU A 88 9.27 -1.71 0.48
CA GLU A 88 9.94 -1.41 1.76
C GLU A 88 11.46 -1.62 1.76
N SER A 89 12.00 -2.32 0.76
CA SER A 89 13.46 -2.52 0.63
C SER A 89 14.19 -1.34 -0.03
N TYR A 90 13.45 -0.35 -0.54
CA TYR A 90 14.04 0.91 -1.00
C TYR A 90 14.39 1.79 0.20
N GLU A 91 15.11 2.88 -0.05
CA GLU A 91 15.52 3.78 1.03
C GLU A 91 14.30 4.40 1.70
N ALA A 92 14.10 4.12 2.98
CA ALA A 92 13.04 4.72 3.77
C ALA A 92 13.36 6.20 4.07
N ILE A 93 12.40 7.09 3.78
CA ILE A 93 12.42 8.47 4.28
C ILE A 93 11.60 8.49 5.56
N LEU A 94 12.26 8.80 6.68
CA LEU A 94 11.60 8.86 7.98
C LEU A 94 10.70 10.12 8.09
N PRO A 95 9.58 10.03 8.80
CA PRO A 95 8.72 11.19 9.03
C PRO A 95 9.44 12.21 9.91
N ALA A 96 9.49 13.46 9.44
CA ALA A 96 9.93 14.61 10.23
C ALA A 96 8.86 15.11 11.21
N THR A 97 7.58 14.86 10.89
CA THR A 97 6.43 15.16 11.76
C THR A 97 5.35 14.14 11.48
N LYS A 98 4.65 13.67 12.52
CA LYS A 98 3.53 12.74 12.41
C LYS A 98 2.55 12.99 13.55
N ASP A 99 1.31 13.27 13.19
CA ASP A 99 0.15 13.39 14.09
C ASP A 99 -1.12 12.83 13.41
N GLU A 100 -2.27 13.02 14.04
CA GLU A 100 -3.56 12.54 13.51
C GLU A 100 -3.95 13.15 12.15
N ASN A 101 -3.63 14.42 11.92
CA ASN A 101 -4.09 15.22 10.78
C ASN A 101 -2.98 15.45 9.74
N LYS A 102 -1.74 15.11 10.07
CA LYS A 102 -0.60 15.35 9.20
C LYS A 102 0.52 14.33 9.36
N VAL A 103 1.15 13.97 8.25
CA VAL A 103 2.52 13.43 8.24
C VAL A 103 3.38 14.16 7.21
N VAL A 104 4.61 14.49 7.62
CA VAL A 104 5.60 15.15 6.78
C VAL A 104 6.84 14.29 6.68
N PHE A 105 7.28 14.03 5.46
CA PHE A 105 8.57 13.38 5.19
C PHE A 105 9.54 14.42 4.62
N LYS A 106 10.79 14.38 5.06
CA LYS A 106 11.85 15.26 4.56
C LYS A 106 13.17 14.50 4.45
N SER A 107 13.84 14.63 3.30
CA SER A 107 15.21 14.16 3.11
C SER A 107 15.87 14.95 1.99
N GLY A 108 16.90 15.74 2.31
CA GLY A 108 17.56 16.61 1.33
C GLY A 108 16.59 17.55 0.60
N ASN A 109 16.51 17.41 -0.71
CA ASN A 109 15.61 18.18 -1.59
C ASN A 109 14.20 17.55 -1.75
N ILE A 110 13.89 16.50 -0.99
CA ILE A 110 12.59 15.83 -1.01
C ILE A 110 11.76 16.28 0.18
N LYS A 111 10.50 16.67 -0.09
CA LYS A 111 9.49 16.96 0.92
C LYS A 111 8.15 16.37 0.51
N ILE A 112 7.49 15.67 1.42
CA ILE A 112 6.12 15.17 1.23
C ILE A 112 5.27 15.66 2.39
N ASP A 113 4.14 16.26 2.09
CA ASP A 113 3.11 16.64 3.06
C ASP A 113 1.84 15.83 2.75
N VAL A 114 1.40 15.00 3.70
CA VAL A 114 0.10 14.32 3.67
C VAL A 114 -0.76 14.96 4.75
N ILE A 115 -1.90 15.51 4.35
CA ILE A 115 -2.83 16.22 5.23
C ILE A 115 -4.17 15.49 5.18
N SER A 116 -4.70 15.14 6.35
CA SER A 116 -6.03 14.58 6.54
C SER A 116 -6.86 15.47 7.46
N GLU A 117 -8.18 15.33 7.38
CA GLU A 117 -9.11 16.03 8.28
C GLU A 117 -10.39 15.20 8.48
N LYS A 118 -11.21 15.62 9.45
CA LYS A 118 -12.54 15.05 9.67
C LYS A 118 -13.40 15.23 8.41
N PHE A 119 -14.16 14.21 8.07
CA PHE A 119 -15.08 14.24 6.94
C PHE A 119 -16.45 14.75 7.36
N ASN A 120 -16.92 15.82 6.71
CA ASN A 120 -18.28 16.34 6.94
C ASN A 120 -19.30 15.57 6.09
N TYR A 121 -19.82 14.47 6.64
CA TYR A 121 -20.78 13.63 5.93
C TYR A 121 -22.06 14.37 5.54
N LYS A 122 -22.60 15.23 6.41
CA LYS A 122 -23.88 15.92 6.18
C LYS A 122 -23.84 16.78 4.91
N GLU A 123 -22.76 17.53 4.71
CA GLU A 123 -22.57 18.37 3.53
C GLU A 123 -22.30 17.57 2.25
N ASN A 124 -21.66 16.41 2.41
CA ASN A 124 -21.19 15.59 1.30
C ASN A 124 -22.15 14.45 0.91
N LYS A 125 -23.22 14.21 1.68
CA LYS A 125 -24.17 13.12 1.46
C LYS A 125 -24.72 13.05 0.03
N LYS A 126 -24.96 14.19 -0.61
CA LYS A 126 -25.45 14.29 -2.00
C LYS A 126 -24.52 13.68 -3.05
N PHE A 127 -23.25 13.44 -2.72
CA PHE A 127 -22.27 12.84 -3.62
C PHE A 127 -22.13 11.33 -3.43
N PHE A 128 -22.80 10.76 -2.43
CA PHE A 128 -22.86 9.31 -2.24
C PHE A 128 -23.94 8.71 -3.14
N SER A 129 -23.66 7.52 -3.64
CA SER A 129 -24.64 6.64 -4.27
C SER A 129 -24.61 5.31 -3.54
N SER A 130 -25.75 4.61 -3.55
CA SER A 130 -25.93 3.37 -2.81
C SER A 130 -26.42 2.26 -3.72
N SER A 131 -26.00 1.04 -3.43
CA SER A 131 -26.56 -0.18 -3.97
C SER A 131 -27.36 -0.93 -2.89
N ASN A 132 -28.17 -1.89 -3.31
CA ASN A 132 -28.86 -2.81 -2.41
C ASN A 132 -28.07 -4.11 -2.34
N TYR A 133 -27.66 -4.50 -1.13
CA TYR A 133 -26.99 -5.76 -0.85
C TYR A 133 -27.76 -6.50 0.23
N ASN A 134 -28.28 -7.69 -0.08
CA ASN A 134 -29.10 -8.50 0.83
C ASN A 134 -30.26 -7.73 1.51
N GLY A 135 -30.91 -6.83 0.77
CA GLY A 135 -32.02 -6.01 1.28
C GLY A 135 -31.60 -4.80 2.11
N GLN A 136 -30.30 -4.58 2.32
CA GLN A 136 -29.76 -3.39 2.98
C GLN A 136 -29.20 -2.41 1.95
N LYS A 137 -29.47 -1.12 2.17
CA LYS A 137 -28.93 -0.04 1.34
C LYS A 137 -27.55 0.34 1.85
N ILE A 138 -26.52 0.17 1.03
CA ILE A 138 -25.13 0.44 1.39
C ILE A 138 -24.59 1.53 0.47
N GLU A 139 -23.98 2.57 1.06
CA GLU A 139 -23.22 3.55 0.31
C GLU A 139 -21.89 2.93 -0.14
N ASP A 140 -21.78 2.66 -1.43
CA ASP A 140 -20.64 1.97 -2.04
C ASP A 140 -19.88 2.86 -3.04
N ARG A 141 -20.44 4.03 -3.37
CA ARG A 141 -19.80 5.00 -4.26
C ARG A 141 -19.84 6.43 -3.72
N TYR A 142 -18.76 7.16 -3.96
CA TYR A 142 -18.64 8.59 -3.71
C TYR A 142 -18.12 9.26 -4.98
N LYS A 143 -18.86 10.27 -5.50
CA LYS A 143 -18.56 10.96 -6.77
C LYS A 143 -18.25 10.00 -7.93
N ASN A 144 -19.11 8.99 -8.09
CA ASN A 144 -18.99 7.95 -9.11
C ASN A 144 -17.75 7.04 -9.00
N GLN A 145 -17.03 7.05 -7.88
CA GLN A 145 -15.93 6.13 -7.60
C GLN A 145 -16.31 5.16 -6.49
N GLN A 146 -15.80 3.92 -6.54
CA GLN A 146 -15.95 2.97 -5.43
C GLN A 146 -15.32 3.54 -4.16
N ILE A 147 -16.01 3.41 -3.04
CA ILE A 147 -15.53 3.85 -1.72
C ILE A 147 -14.49 2.86 -1.18
N TRP A 148 -13.48 3.38 -0.50
CA TRP A 148 -12.51 2.61 0.27
C TRP A 148 -12.46 3.10 1.71
N GLY A 149 -12.28 2.18 2.67
CA GLY A 149 -12.10 2.53 4.07
C GLY A 149 -13.34 2.42 4.94
N THR A 150 -14.51 2.21 4.37
CA THR A 150 -15.74 1.98 5.12
C THR A 150 -16.24 0.56 4.92
N ASP A 151 -16.96 0.05 5.92
CA ASP A 151 -17.72 -1.20 5.83
C ASP A 151 -19.22 -0.87 5.99
N GLY A 152 -19.74 -0.05 5.07
CA GLY A 152 -21.11 0.47 5.11
C GLY A 152 -21.39 1.55 6.17
N THR A 153 -20.40 1.92 6.96
CA THR A 153 -20.49 2.98 7.98
C THR A 153 -20.25 4.37 7.40
N VAL A 154 -20.76 5.41 8.08
CA VAL A 154 -20.48 6.82 7.74
C VAL A 154 -18.97 7.10 7.85
N PRO A 155 -18.33 7.63 6.78
CA PRO A 155 -16.92 8.03 6.82
C PRO A 155 -16.60 9.07 7.89
N GLN A 156 -15.46 8.92 8.57
CA GLN A 156 -15.03 9.81 9.66
C GLN A 156 -13.91 10.77 9.25
N THR A 157 -12.97 10.31 8.43
CA THR A 157 -11.81 11.10 7.98
C THR A 157 -11.55 10.92 6.49
N HIS A 158 -10.89 11.90 5.88
CA HIS A 158 -10.46 11.84 4.49
C HIS A 158 -9.13 12.57 4.30
N TYR A 159 -8.45 12.30 3.18
CA TYR A 159 -7.28 13.09 2.79
C TYR A 159 -7.71 14.44 2.23
N LYS A 160 -7.22 15.51 2.84
CA LYS A 160 -7.37 16.88 2.31
C LYS A 160 -6.44 17.12 1.13
N SER A 161 -5.18 16.68 1.26
CA SER A 161 -4.19 16.81 0.20
C SER A 161 -2.99 15.89 0.42
N ILE A 162 -2.38 15.47 -0.68
CA ILE A 162 -1.05 14.85 -0.68
C ILE A 162 -0.20 15.66 -1.65
N THR A 163 0.91 16.20 -1.16
CA THR A 163 1.82 17.03 -1.94
C THR A 163 3.23 16.46 -1.87
N VAL A 164 3.87 16.28 -3.01
CA VAL A 164 5.22 15.75 -3.14
C VAL A 164 6.09 16.79 -3.84
N GLN A 165 7.26 17.08 -3.28
CA GLN A 165 8.26 17.96 -3.85
C GLN A 165 9.59 17.21 -3.96
N ILE A 166 10.21 17.29 -5.14
CA ILE A 166 11.55 16.77 -5.43
C ILE A 166 12.33 17.90 -6.12
N GLY A 167 13.31 18.49 -5.41
CA GLY A 167 13.96 19.72 -5.87
C GLY A 167 12.94 20.85 -6.03
N ASP A 168 12.94 21.46 -7.20
CA ASP A 168 12.01 22.56 -7.53
C ASP A 168 10.66 22.07 -8.06
N LYS A 169 10.54 20.77 -8.38
CA LYS A 169 9.28 20.22 -8.88
C LYS A 169 8.37 19.87 -7.72
N LYS A 170 7.16 20.46 -7.75
CA LYS A 170 6.09 20.18 -6.80
C LYS A 170 4.89 19.61 -7.54
N VAL A 171 4.39 18.47 -7.08
CA VAL A 171 3.17 17.83 -7.59
C VAL A 171 2.20 17.63 -6.44
N GLN A 172 0.95 18.05 -6.65
CA GLN A 172 -0.17 17.67 -5.80
C GLN A 172 -0.85 16.47 -6.43
N ILE A 173 -1.11 15.43 -5.63
CA ILE A 173 -1.88 14.29 -6.08
C ILE A 173 -3.30 14.79 -6.42
N PRO A 174 -3.85 14.48 -7.61
CA PRO A 174 -5.16 14.95 -8.01
C PRO A 174 -6.25 14.54 -7.02
N ASN A 175 -7.22 15.42 -6.75
CA ASN A 175 -8.29 15.13 -5.78
C ASN A 175 -9.07 13.84 -6.11
N LYS A 176 -9.27 13.56 -7.40
CA LYS A 176 -9.92 12.31 -7.86
C LYS A 176 -9.22 11.05 -7.35
N GLU A 177 -7.93 11.12 -7.04
CA GLU A 177 -7.13 10.00 -6.54
C GLU A 177 -7.17 9.83 -5.02
N ILE A 178 -7.86 10.72 -4.30
CA ILE A 178 -7.92 10.66 -2.84
C ILE A 178 -9.32 10.85 -2.27
N GLU A 179 -10.25 11.42 -3.05
CA GLU A 179 -11.59 11.81 -2.56
C GLU A 179 -12.50 10.63 -2.18
N ASN A 180 -12.23 9.44 -2.70
CA ASN A 180 -12.96 8.21 -2.39
C ASN A 180 -12.26 7.34 -1.32
N LEU A 181 -11.19 7.85 -0.70
CA LEU A 181 -10.42 7.20 0.34
C LEU A 181 -10.84 7.76 1.70
N PHE A 182 -11.49 6.92 2.50
CA PHE A 182 -12.06 7.29 3.79
C PHE A 182 -11.41 6.55 4.95
N ASN A 183 -11.75 7.00 6.16
CA ASN A 183 -11.22 6.49 7.42
C ASN A 183 -9.69 6.39 7.37
N VAL A 184 -9.09 7.43 6.81
CA VAL A 184 -7.65 7.51 6.54
C VAL A 184 -6.89 7.72 7.84
N SER A 185 -5.66 7.19 7.88
CA SER A 185 -4.76 7.32 9.03
C SER A 185 -3.34 7.65 8.58
N ASN A 186 -2.78 8.74 9.13
CA ASN A 186 -1.39 9.10 8.88
C ASN A 186 -0.40 8.24 9.68
N GLN A 187 -0.87 7.47 10.67
CA GLN A 187 -0.01 6.70 11.57
C GLN A 187 0.80 5.65 10.80
N PHE A 188 0.15 4.96 9.87
CA PHE A 188 0.75 3.90 9.05
C PHE A 188 1.06 4.35 7.63
N THR A 189 1.40 5.63 7.47
CA THR A 189 2.00 6.14 6.23
C THR A 189 3.51 5.98 6.28
N ALA A 190 4.08 5.44 5.20
CA ALA A 190 5.52 5.26 5.00
C ALA A 190 5.94 5.75 3.61
N CYS A 191 7.17 6.22 3.50
CA CYS A 191 7.72 6.79 2.27
C CYS A 191 9.04 6.11 1.92
N TYR A 192 9.17 5.65 0.68
CA TYR A 192 10.37 4.99 0.17
C TYR A 192 10.87 5.65 -1.11
N PHE A 193 12.18 5.72 -1.29
CA PHE A 193 12.82 6.39 -2.40
C PHE A 193 13.75 5.45 -3.19
N ASP A 194 13.45 5.31 -4.49
CA ASP A 194 14.33 4.69 -5.46
C ASP A 194 15.22 5.75 -6.11
N ARG A 195 16.41 5.95 -5.52
CA ARG A 195 17.40 6.92 -6.03
C ARG A 195 17.76 6.71 -7.49
N LYS A 196 17.83 5.45 -7.95
CA LYS A 196 18.25 5.12 -9.31
C LYS A 196 17.27 5.67 -10.35
N ASN A 197 15.98 5.60 -10.03
CA ASN A 197 14.90 5.99 -10.95
C ASN A 197 14.22 7.31 -10.56
N ASP A 198 14.71 7.97 -9.51
CA ASP A 198 14.11 9.18 -8.92
C ASP A 198 12.60 8.98 -8.68
N THR A 199 12.26 7.89 -7.99
CA THR A 199 10.88 7.45 -7.77
C THR A 199 10.56 7.39 -6.29
N ILE A 200 9.47 8.05 -5.91
CA ILE A 200 8.88 7.98 -4.57
C ILE A 200 7.72 6.98 -4.59
N TYR A 201 7.73 6.10 -3.61
CA TYR A 201 6.61 5.24 -3.26
C TYR A 201 6.08 5.67 -1.88
N LEU A 202 4.87 6.21 -1.85
CA LEU A 202 4.17 6.57 -0.62
C LEU A 202 3.12 5.49 -0.35
N THR A 203 3.32 4.71 0.71
CA THR A 203 2.42 3.62 1.10
C THR A 203 1.63 3.98 2.34
N MET A 204 0.39 3.55 2.41
CA MET A 204 -0.53 3.86 3.51
C MET A 204 -1.30 2.59 3.88
N LEU A 205 -1.50 2.35 5.17
CA LEU A 205 -2.53 1.46 5.69
C LEU A 205 -3.61 2.32 6.35
N ASN A 206 -4.83 2.19 5.87
CA ASN A 206 -5.97 3.01 6.26
C ASN A 206 -7.12 2.15 6.78
N SER A 207 -8.00 2.80 7.54
CA SER A 207 -9.11 2.20 8.27
C SER A 207 -8.66 1.11 9.24
N ASP A 208 -9.62 0.55 9.96
CA ASP A 208 -9.45 -0.58 10.86
C ASP A 208 -10.51 -1.66 10.56
N GLY A 209 -10.22 -2.89 10.96
CA GLY A 209 -11.13 -4.03 10.78
C GLY A 209 -11.53 -4.30 9.32
N ALA A 210 -12.82 -4.53 9.09
CA ALA A 210 -13.37 -4.98 7.80
C ALA A 210 -13.24 -3.95 6.67
N GLY A 211 -13.08 -2.66 6.99
CA GLY A 211 -12.88 -1.60 6.00
C GLY A 211 -11.42 -1.36 5.63
N ALA A 212 -10.46 -2.11 6.19
CA ALA A 212 -9.04 -1.80 6.01
C ALA A 212 -8.57 -1.97 4.57
N TYR A 213 -7.70 -1.06 4.14
CA TYR A 213 -7.11 -1.07 2.82
C TYR A 213 -5.71 -0.47 2.84
N VAL A 214 -4.90 -0.89 1.88
CA VAL A 214 -3.61 -0.27 1.61
C VAL A 214 -3.67 0.55 0.34
N ALA A 215 -2.95 1.67 0.34
CA ALA A 215 -2.74 2.50 -0.82
C ALA A 215 -1.25 2.64 -1.12
N LEU A 216 -0.90 2.69 -2.40
CA LEU A 216 0.41 3.11 -2.87
C LEU A 216 0.22 4.23 -3.89
N PHE A 217 0.91 5.35 -3.69
CA PHE A 217 1.05 6.42 -4.68
C PHE A 217 2.48 6.40 -5.21
N LYS A 218 2.60 6.38 -6.54
CA LYS A 218 3.89 6.36 -7.25
C LYS A 218 4.13 7.69 -7.94
N ILE A 219 5.26 8.31 -7.64
CA ILE A 219 5.70 9.58 -8.22
C ILE A 219 7.07 9.35 -8.83
N VAL A 220 7.21 9.61 -10.14
CA VAL A 220 8.45 9.40 -10.89
C VAL A 220 8.95 10.75 -11.38
N LYS A 221 10.17 11.14 -10.98
CA LYS A 221 10.84 12.39 -11.40
C LYS A 221 9.99 13.64 -11.14
N GLY A 222 9.31 13.66 -10.00
CA GLY A 222 8.38 14.73 -9.60
C GLY A 222 7.03 14.72 -10.30
N VAL A 223 6.67 13.66 -11.04
CA VAL A 223 5.40 13.53 -11.76
C VAL A 223 4.60 12.36 -11.18
N TYR A 224 3.38 12.62 -10.73
CA TYR A 224 2.45 11.57 -10.30
C TYR A 224 2.15 10.60 -11.46
N LYS A 225 2.19 9.29 -11.19
CA LYS A 225 1.98 8.24 -12.21
C LYS A 225 0.75 7.41 -11.96
N GLU A 226 0.59 6.89 -10.75
CA GLU A 226 -0.48 5.94 -10.45
C GLU A 226 -0.73 5.83 -8.94
N ARG A 227 -1.94 5.38 -8.64
CA ARG A 227 -2.39 4.94 -7.33
C ARG A 227 -2.79 3.47 -7.45
N ILE A 228 -2.44 2.67 -6.44
CA ILE A 228 -2.84 1.27 -6.33
C ILE A 228 -3.52 1.08 -4.97
N LEU A 229 -4.68 0.43 -4.98
CA LEU A 229 -5.49 0.13 -3.79
C LEU A 229 -5.71 -1.37 -3.70
N LYS A 230 -5.50 -1.94 -2.51
CA LYS A 230 -5.67 -3.37 -2.24
C LYS A 230 -6.22 -3.60 -0.85
N ILE A 231 -6.90 -4.74 -0.67
CA ILE A 231 -7.30 -5.25 0.64
C ILE A 231 -6.09 -6.00 1.22
N PRO A 232 -5.71 -5.76 2.50
CA PRO A 232 -4.46 -6.27 3.06
C PRO A 232 -4.56 -7.67 3.68
N PHE A 233 -5.72 -8.32 3.60
CA PHE A 233 -6.04 -9.62 4.20
C PHE A 233 -6.72 -10.55 3.20
#